data_AF-A0A5B7JBS4-F1
#
_entry.id   AF-A0A5B7JBS4-F1
#
_cell.length_a   1.000
_cell.length_b   1.000
_cell.length_c   1.000
_cell.angle_alpha   90.00
_cell.angle_beta   90.00
_cell.angle_gamma   90.00
#
_symmetry.space_group_name_H-M   'P 1'
#
loop_
_entity.id
_entity.type
_entity.pdbx_description
1 polymer ?
#
loop_
_entity_poly.entity_id
_entity_poly.type
_entity_poly.pdbx_seq_one_letter_code
_entity_poly.pdbx_strand_id
1 'polypeptide(L)'
;MANSGSQLTIHGLFELGSALRREEIAVLFRNNHFSTIYKREDQLYQLLTDQGFLHENMVWETLNDVDATFSEFVNGNFETIPPAPEPSTSSSDLQNMTLQQQINSE
;
A
#
# COMPACT_ATOMS: atom_id res chain seq x y z
N MET A 1 -25.26 14.73 3.44
CA MET A 1 -24.36 13.56 3.56
C MET A 1 -23.13 13.74 2.67
N ALA A 2 -22.42 14.86 2.74
CA ALA A 2 -21.37 15.21 1.77
C ALA A 2 -19.93 15.07 2.32
N ASN A 3 -19.74 14.41 3.47
CA ASN A 3 -18.45 14.39 4.17
C ASN A 3 -17.95 12.99 4.59
N SER A 4 -18.48 11.91 3.98
CA SER A 4 -18.05 10.53 4.27
C SER A 4 -18.01 9.64 3.02
N GLY A 5 -17.48 10.16 1.92
CA GLY A 5 -17.36 9.39 0.66
C GLY A 5 -16.58 8.08 0.83
N SER A 6 -15.70 8.00 1.84
CA SER A 6 -14.89 6.83 2.16
C SER A 6 -15.47 5.92 3.27
N GLN A 7 -16.68 6.21 3.78
CA GLN A 7 -17.34 5.50 4.89
C GLN A 7 -16.47 5.32 6.15
N LEU A 8 -15.40 6.09 6.29
CA LEU A 8 -14.50 6.09 7.44
C LEU A 8 -14.25 7.55 7.84
N THR A 9 -14.38 7.85 9.12
CA THR A 9 -14.11 9.18 9.68
C THR A 9 -12.83 9.14 10.50
N ILE A 10 -12.16 10.29 10.69
CA ILE A 10 -10.97 10.39 11.53
C ILE A 10 -11.27 9.88 12.94
N HIS A 11 -12.40 10.29 13.52
CA HIS A 11 -12.85 9.80 14.82
C HIS A 11 -13.04 8.28 14.83
N GLY A 12 -13.73 7.73 13.82
CA GLY A 12 -13.93 6.29 13.70
C GLY A 12 -12.62 5.50 13.61
N LEU A 13 -11.61 6.07 12.95
CA LEU A 13 -10.28 5.47 12.87
C LEU A 13 -9.57 5.45 14.24
N PHE A 14 -9.61 6.55 14.99
CA PHE A 14 -9.04 6.59 16.35
C PHE A 14 -9.76 5.64 17.31
N GLU A 15 -11.09 5.57 17.24
CA GLU A 15 -11.89 4.62 18.02
C GLU A 15 -11.56 3.18 17.66
N LEU A 16 -11.40 2.86 16.37
CA LEU A 16 -10.97 1.54 15.91
C LEU A 16 -9.61 1.16 16.50
N GLY A 17 -8.65 2.08 16.47
CA GLY A 17 -7.32 1.89 17.07
C GLY A 17 -7.37 1.69 18.57
N SER A 18 -8.31 2.33 19.26
CA SER A 18 -8.48 2.20 20.72
C SER A 18 -9.24 0.93 21.12
N ALA A 19 -10.22 0.52 20.31
CA ALA A 19 -11.12 -0.61 20.59
C ALA A 19 -10.46 -1.97 20.33
N LEU A 20 -9.61 -2.08 19.29
CA LEU A 20 -8.87 -3.32 19.03
C LEU A 20 -7.75 -3.52 20.05
N ARG A 21 -7.64 -4.74 20.54
CA ARG A 21 -6.53 -5.20 21.38
C ARG A 21 -5.27 -5.41 20.52
N ARG A 22 -4.13 -5.33 21.17
CA ARG A 22 -2.84 -5.64 20.52
C ARG A 22 -2.84 -7.11 20.04
N GLU A 23 -2.37 -7.32 18.82
CA GLU A 23 -2.40 -8.59 18.08
C GLU A 23 -3.81 -9.15 17.77
N GLU A 24 -4.83 -8.27 17.71
CA GLU A 24 -6.20 -8.67 17.37
C GLU A 24 -6.48 -8.56 15.87
N ILE A 25 -7.14 -9.58 15.32
CA ILE A 25 -7.71 -9.59 13.96
C ILE A 25 -9.20 -9.23 14.05
N ALA A 26 -9.67 -8.38 13.14
CA ALA A 26 -11.08 -8.05 13.01
C ALA A 26 -11.49 -7.92 11.53
N VAL A 27 -12.80 -7.84 11.29
CA VAL A 27 -13.37 -7.53 9.98
C VAL A 27 -13.83 -6.08 9.99
N LEU A 28 -13.37 -5.29 9.01
CA LEU A 28 -13.81 -3.92 8.80
C LEU A 28 -14.78 -3.87 7.61
N PHE A 29 -15.95 -3.27 7.81
CA PHE A 29 -16.84 -2.89 6.72
C PHE A 29 -16.60 -1.41 6.36
N ARG A 30 -16.16 -1.16 5.12
CA ARG A 30 -15.90 0.18 4.59
C ARG A 30 -16.08 0.18 3.07
N ASN A 31 -16.72 1.21 2.53
CA ASN A 31 -16.96 1.38 1.09
C ASN A 31 -17.62 0.16 0.43
N ASN A 32 -18.60 -0.44 1.10
CA ASN A 32 -19.27 -1.67 0.65
C ASN A 32 -18.33 -2.88 0.47
N HIS A 33 -17.15 -2.87 1.11
CA HIS A 33 -16.19 -3.96 1.10
C HIS A 33 -15.92 -4.42 2.54
N PHE A 34 -15.67 -5.73 2.70
CA PHE A 34 -15.18 -6.30 3.95
C PHE A 34 -13.69 -6.56 3.83
N SER A 35 -12.88 -5.95 4.69
CA SER A 35 -11.45 -6.20 4.77
C SER A 35 -11.07 -6.88 6.08
N THR A 36 -10.00 -7.67 6.03
CA THR A 36 -9.35 -8.17 7.25
C THR A 36 -8.43 -7.08 7.76
N ILE A 37 -8.62 -6.65 9.00
CA ILE A 37 -7.73 -5.71 9.67
C ILE A 37 -7.01 -6.39 10.84
N TYR A 38 -5.82 -5.89 11.15
CA TYR A 38 -4.99 -6.38 12.22
C TYR A 38 -4.37 -5.23 13.00
N LYS A 39 -4.35 -5.32 14.32
CA LYS A 39 -3.59 -4.40 15.17
C LYS A 39 -2.29 -5.04 15.61
N ARG A 40 -1.15 -4.51 15.15
CA ARG A 40 0.17 -4.90 15.67
C ARG A 40 0.72 -3.73 16.46
N GLU A 41 1.10 -3.99 17.72
CA GLU A 41 1.47 -2.91 18.65
C GLU A 41 0.37 -1.83 18.70
N ASP A 42 0.68 -0.58 18.32
CA ASP A 42 -0.27 0.54 18.27
C ASP A 42 -0.68 0.94 16.84
N GLN A 43 -0.32 0.14 15.83
CA GLN A 43 -0.59 0.42 14.43
C GLN A 43 -1.65 -0.54 13.87
N LEU A 44 -2.59 0.01 13.10
CA LEU A 44 -3.58 -0.76 12.35
C LEU A 44 -3.10 -1.04 10.93
N TYR A 45 -3.44 -2.23 10.45
CA TYR A 45 -3.12 -2.73 9.13
C TYR A 45 -4.36 -3.33 8.47
N GLN A 46 -4.43 -3.25 7.14
CA GLN A 46 -5.42 -3.90 6.29
C GLN A 46 -4.72 -4.93 5.40
N LEU A 47 -5.27 -6.14 5.34
CA LEU A 47 -4.72 -7.21 4.50
C LEU A 47 -4.95 -6.89 3.01
N LEU A 48 -3.89 -7.00 2.22
CA LEU A 48 -3.96 -6.91 0.76
C LEU A 48 -4.54 -8.21 0.20
N THR A 49 -5.65 -8.11 -0.52
CA THR A 49 -6.36 -9.27 -1.08
C THR A 49 -6.55 -9.20 -2.59
N ASP A 50 -6.17 -8.09 -3.23
CA ASP A 50 -6.30 -7.93 -4.67
C ASP A 50 -5.27 -8.79 -5.41
N GLN A 51 -5.67 -9.37 -6.54
CA GLN A 51 -4.81 -10.19 -7.38
C GLN A 51 -3.58 -9.43 -7.90
N GLY A 52 -3.63 -8.10 -7.99
CA GLY A 52 -2.48 -7.25 -8.34
C GLY A 52 -1.27 -7.44 -7.42
N PHE A 53 -1.46 -7.92 -6.19
CA PHE A 53 -0.37 -8.17 -5.24
C PHE A 53 0.14 -9.63 -5.26
N LEU A 54 -0.37 -10.49 -6.15
CA LEU A 54 -0.05 -11.93 -6.18
C LEU A 54 1.46 -12.23 -6.29
N HIS A 55 2.22 -11.36 -6.94
CA HIS A 55 3.67 -11.52 -7.16
C HIS A 55 4.52 -10.54 -6.35
N GLU A 56 3.88 -9.75 -5.49
CA GLU A 56 4.52 -8.74 -4.66
C GLU A 56 4.85 -9.31 -3.28
N ASN A 57 5.88 -8.77 -2.62
CA ASN A 57 6.19 -9.13 -1.23
C ASN A 57 5.37 -8.29 -0.21
N MET A 58 4.41 -7.50 -0.70
CA MET A 58 3.53 -6.66 0.10
C MET A 58 2.34 -7.50 0.58
N VAL A 59 2.08 -7.49 1.88
CA VAL A 59 0.99 -8.27 2.50
C VAL A 59 -0.01 -7.36 3.18
N TRP A 60 0.44 -6.25 3.76
CA TRP A 60 -0.39 -5.33 4.52
C TRP A 60 -0.25 -3.89 4.02
N GLU A 61 -1.30 -3.12 4.18
CA GLU A 61 -1.35 -1.67 4.03
C GLU A 61 -1.61 -1.03 5.40
N THR A 62 -0.93 0.06 5.75
CA THR A 62 -1.23 0.77 7.00
C THR A 62 -2.61 1.44 6.93
N LEU A 63 -3.42 1.23 7.96
CA LEU A 63 -4.72 1.88 8.13
C LEU A 63 -4.55 3.04 9.12
N ASN A 64 -3.94 4.12 8.66
CA ASN A 64 -3.65 5.35 9.41
C ASN A 64 -4.35 6.59 8.84
N ASP A 65 -5.02 6.44 7.69
CA ASP A 65 -5.65 7.53 6.95
C ASP A 65 -7.03 7.14 6.41
N VAL A 66 -7.93 8.13 6.32
CA VAL A 66 -9.32 7.95 5.87
C VAL A 66 -9.45 7.85 4.36
N ASP A 67 -8.43 8.27 3.61
CA ASP A 67 -8.38 8.20 2.14
C ASP A 67 -7.13 7.47 1.61
N ALA A 68 -6.30 6.92 2.50
CA ALA A 68 -5.08 6.18 2.21
C ALA A 68 -3.96 6.99 1.51
N THR A 69 -4.00 8.33 1.56
CA THR A 69 -2.97 9.18 0.95
C THR A 69 -1.59 8.95 1.57
N PHE A 70 -1.54 8.71 2.88
CA PHE A 70 -0.31 8.45 3.64
C PHE A 70 -0.16 6.99 4.08
N SER A 71 -0.89 6.07 3.43
CA SER A 71 -0.77 4.64 3.69
C SER A 71 0.53 4.09 3.09
N GLU A 72 1.13 3.15 3.79
CA GLU A 72 2.36 2.47 3.41
C GLU A 72 2.08 0.97 3.24
N PHE A 73 2.72 0.36 2.24
CA PHE A 73 2.69 -1.08 2.06
C PHE A 73 3.86 -1.75 2.77
N VAL A 74 3.59 -2.84 3.49
CA VAL A 74 4.57 -3.59 4.27
C VAL A 74 4.48 -5.08 3.99
N ASN A 75 5.58 -5.79 4.24
CA ASN A 75 5.66 -7.24 4.05
C ASN A 75 4.95 -8.00 5.20
N GLY A 76 5.00 -9.35 5.16
CA GLY A 76 4.42 -10.19 6.21
C GLY A 76 5.04 -10.01 7.61
N ASN A 77 6.24 -9.43 7.70
CA ASN A 77 6.91 -9.06 8.94
C ASN A 77 6.66 -7.61 9.35
N PHE A 78 5.75 -6.91 8.64
CA PHE A 78 5.38 -5.51 8.85
C PHE A 78 6.54 -4.53 8.69
N GLU A 79 7.50 -4.88 7.82
CA GLU A 79 8.62 -4.02 7.45
C GLU A 79 8.29 -3.31 6.14
N THR A 80 8.66 -2.04 6.04
CA THR A 80 8.55 -1.28 4.79
C THR A 80 9.49 -1.87 3.74
N ILE A 81 9.03 -1.94 2.50
CA ILE A 81 9.85 -2.44 1.40
C ILE A 81 10.59 -1.23 0.81
N PRO A 82 11.94 -1.23 0.78
CA PRO A 82 12.68 -0.17 0.11
C PRO A 82 12.28 -0.11 -1.37
N PRO A 83 12.22 1.10 -1.98
CA PRO A 83 12.05 1.18 -3.42
C PRO A 83 13.13 0.34 -4.10
N ALA A 84 12.75 -0.36 -5.17
CA ALA A 84 13.70 -1.14 -5.95
C ALA A 84 14.90 -0.26 -6.30
N PRO A 85 16.14 -0.77 -6.20
CA PRO A 85 17.29 0.00 -6.63
C PRO A 85 17.05 0.43 -8.07
N GLU A 86 17.09 1.76 -8.30
CA GLU A 86 17.03 2.36 -9.64
C GLU A 86 17.92 1.54 -10.57
N PRO A 87 17.42 1.05 -11.72
CA PRO A 87 18.27 0.35 -12.67
C PRO A 87 19.40 1.30 -13.03
N SER A 88 20.63 0.95 -12.64
CA SER A 88 21.82 1.67 -13.03
C SER A 88 21.95 1.54 -14.54
N THR A 89 21.28 2.44 -15.27
CA THR A 89 21.34 2.49 -16.73
C THR A 89 22.73 2.99 -17.03
N SER A 90 23.59 2.09 -17.51
CA SER A 90 24.97 2.45 -17.81
C SER A 90 24.96 3.48 -18.95
N SER A 91 25.91 4.42 -18.95
CA SER A 91 26.01 5.42 -20.02
C SER A 91 26.13 4.79 -21.42
N SER A 92 26.63 3.56 -21.49
CA SER A 92 26.67 2.70 -22.67
C SER A 92 25.27 2.31 -23.19
N ASP A 93 24.31 2.05 -22.30
CA ASP A 93 22.95 1.64 -22.69
C ASP A 93 22.17 2.81 -23.31
N LEU A 94 22.38 4.03 -22.79
CA LEU A 94 21.79 5.27 -23.33
C LEU A 94 22.34 5.63 -24.72
N GLN A 95 23.62 5.37 -24.97
CA GLN A 95 24.23 5.58 -26.29
C GLN A 95 23.67 4.58 -27.32
N ASN A 96 23.50 3.32 -26.91
CA ASN A 96 22.95 2.28 -27.79
C ASN A 96 21.47 2.53 -28.15
N MET A 97 20.65 3.05 -27.22
CA MET A 97 19.28 3.44 -27.53
C MET A 97 19.20 4.61 -28.53
N THR A 98 20.05 5.62 -28.38
CA THR A 98 20.08 6.78 -29.27
C THR A 98 20.49 6.39 -30.69
N LEU A 99 21.51 5.54 -30.83
CA LEU A 99 21.98 5.05 -32.13
C LEU A 99 20.93 4.22 -32.85
N GLN A 100 20.18 3.35 -32.15
CA GLN A 100 19.13 2.56 -32.77
C GLN A 100 17.93 3.40 -33.24
N GLN A 101 17.56 4.46 -32.51
CA GLN A 101 16.51 5.37 -32.96
C GLN A 101 16.89 6.09 -34.27
N GLN A 102 18.16 6.46 -34.43
CA GLN A 102 18.64 7.10 -35.67
C GLN A 102 18.71 6.13 -36.85
N ILE A 103 19.03 4.86 -36.62
CA ILE A 103 19.09 3.84 -37.69
C ILE A 103 17.68 3.48 -38.20
N ASN A 104 16.67 3.49 -37.33
CA ASN A 104 15.29 3.16 -37.69
C ASN A 104 14.51 4.35 -38.30
N SER A 105 15.19 5.46 -38.60
CA SER A 105 14.60 6.70 -39.12
C SER A 105 14.80 6.91 -40.64
N GLU A 106 15.40 5.96 -41.35
CA GLU A 106 15.53 5.96 -42.82
C GLU A 106 14.53 5.02 -43.51
#